data_AF-A0A2D4YG78-F1
#
_entry.id   AF-A0A2D4YG78-F1
#
_cell.length_a   1.000
_cell.length_b   1.000
_cell.length_c   1.000
_cell.angle_alpha   90.00
_cell.angle_beta   90.00
_cell.angle_gamma   90.00
#
_symmetry.space_group_name_H-M   'P 1'
#
loop_
_entity.id
_entity.type
_entity.pdbx_description
1 polymer ?
#
loop_
_entity_poly.entity_id
_entity_poly.type
_entity_poly.pdbx_seq_one_letter_code
_entity_poly.pdbx_strand_id
1 'polypeptide(L)'
;MSKIIRIGTRDSQLALWQAKTVQSQLERLGYKTVLVPVKSTGDIVLDKPLYELGITGIFTKTLDIAMLNEDIDIAVHSLKDVPTVLPKGIVQAAVIKRGNVNDTLVFKNNEEFLSARDAVIATGSLRRRAQWLNRYPTHKVENIRGNVNSRLQKLEDNEHWNGAIFAAAGIGRLNIRPENAINLHWMIPAPAQGAIMVTALEKDEEILEICKEINHEETQICTAIEREFLNRLEGGCTAPIGALAFIKNEEVNFKGILLSKDGTKKIEVAKVVPLGKHHDLAEFCANYIIGKGGKTLIDQLQRSDKETNIYSTKKLTDDQLLLFHNDVVADSNDAIKISLNRIPKTVVRNEIKNVIITSKNAVEALLHNFSAIELQFKNIYCVGRRTKRLVEKRIGKVTHTESNAKKLANYLVEYIEGTEVTYFCSDLRLDDLPNILSENNITVNEIEAYQTKFDADKVEANIDGVMFYSPSTVESYLKQNKATGIAFCIGETTAKAASQYFEDVRIAKVPTVESVIELVNDYFLQKQES
;
A
#
# COMPACT_ATOMS: atom_id res chain seq x y z
N MET A 1 8.17 -56.49 4.13
CA MET A 1 6.79 -56.16 3.68
C MET A 1 6.87 -54.80 3.01
N SER A 2 6.19 -54.56 1.89
CA SER A 2 6.20 -53.23 1.26
C SER A 2 5.60 -52.19 2.21
N LYS A 3 6.33 -51.09 2.45
CA LYS A 3 5.89 -49.92 3.26
C LYS A 3 4.58 -49.39 2.67
N ILE A 4 3.58 -49.15 3.51
CA ILE A 4 2.34 -48.48 3.09
C ILE A 4 2.60 -46.98 3.15
N ILE A 5 2.48 -46.30 2.01
CA ILE A 5 2.69 -44.85 1.90
C ILE A 5 1.45 -44.12 2.40
N ARG A 6 1.58 -43.34 3.47
CA ARG A 6 0.53 -42.52 4.07
C ARG A 6 0.50 -41.15 3.39
N ILE A 7 -0.61 -40.87 2.71
CA ILE A 7 -0.80 -39.67 1.89
C ILE A 7 -1.66 -38.67 2.64
N GLY A 8 -1.04 -37.63 3.19
CA GLY A 8 -1.72 -36.51 3.81
C GLY A 8 -2.48 -35.66 2.78
N THR A 9 -3.71 -35.30 3.12
CA THR A 9 -4.55 -34.42 2.30
C THR A 9 -5.52 -33.62 3.15
N ARG A 10 -5.99 -32.48 2.66
CA ARG A 10 -7.14 -31.80 3.25
C ARG A 10 -8.43 -32.59 3.02
N ASP A 11 -9.41 -32.39 3.90
CA ASP A 11 -10.73 -33.03 3.89
C ASP A 11 -11.73 -32.43 2.86
N SER A 12 -11.30 -31.48 2.03
CA SER A 12 -12.16 -30.95 0.96
C SER A 12 -12.27 -31.93 -0.21
N GLN A 13 -13.43 -31.98 -0.87
CA GLN A 13 -13.66 -32.87 -2.04
C GLN A 13 -12.58 -32.71 -3.13
N LEU A 14 -12.15 -31.47 -3.41
CA LEU A 14 -11.11 -31.20 -4.40
C LEU A 14 -9.74 -31.70 -3.93
N ALA A 15 -9.40 -31.55 -2.65
CA ALA A 15 -8.14 -32.06 -2.11
C ALA A 15 -8.10 -33.59 -2.12
N LEU A 16 -9.18 -34.24 -1.68
CA LEU A 16 -9.33 -35.70 -1.77
C LEU A 16 -9.21 -36.22 -3.21
N TRP A 17 -9.78 -35.50 -4.19
CA TRP A 17 -9.60 -35.85 -5.60
C TRP A 17 -8.12 -35.79 -6.03
N GLN A 18 -7.39 -34.77 -5.58
CA GLN A 18 -5.96 -34.61 -5.89
C GLN A 18 -5.14 -35.72 -5.25
N ALA A 19 -5.42 -36.04 -3.99
CA ALA A 19 -4.78 -37.13 -3.27
C ALA A 19 -5.05 -38.49 -3.91
N LYS A 20 -6.31 -38.77 -4.31
CA LYS A 20 -6.69 -39.98 -5.06
C LYS A 20 -5.97 -40.09 -6.40
N THR A 21 -5.71 -38.96 -7.06
CA THR A 21 -4.96 -38.94 -8.33
C THR A 21 -3.51 -39.38 -8.10
N VAL A 22 -2.85 -38.86 -7.06
CA VAL A 22 -1.48 -39.27 -6.68
C VAL A 22 -1.46 -40.72 -6.21
N GLN A 23 -2.38 -41.11 -5.34
CA GLN A 23 -2.60 -42.50 -4.91
C GLN A 23 -2.70 -43.45 -6.10
N SER A 24 -3.55 -43.14 -7.08
CA SER A 24 -3.74 -43.99 -8.26
C SER A 24 -2.47 -44.14 -9.11
N GLN A 25 -1.61 -43.11 -9.15
CA GLN A 25 -0.32 -43.19 -9.85
C GLN A 25 0.67 -44.08 -9.11
N LEU A 26 0.78 -43.93 -7.79
CA LEU A 26 1.64 -44.76 -6.95
C LEU A 26 1.20 -46.23 -6.93
N GLU A 27 -0.10 -46.49 -6.85
CA GLU A 27 -0.65 -47.86 -6.86
C GLU A 27 -0.41 -48.57 -8.20
N ARG A 28 -0.42 -47.85 -9.33
CA ARG A 28 -0.06 -48.40 -10.64
C ARG A 28 1.41 -48.80 -10.75
N LEU A 29 2.29 -48.17 -9.97
CA LEU A 29 3.69 -48.55 -9.84
C LEU A 29 3.90 -49.72 -8.86
N GLY A 30 2.83 -50.21 -8.20
CA GLY A 30 2.87 -51.34 -7.27
C GLY A 30 3.04 -50.96 -5.80
N TYR A 31 3.04 -49.67 -5.47
CA TYR A 31 3.12 -49.21 -4.08
C TYR A 31 1.77 -49.32 -3.37
N LYS A 32 1.79 -49.75 -2.11
CA LYS A 32 0.60 -49.73 -1.25
C LYS A 32 0.45 -48.34 -0.65
N THR A 33 -0.77 -47.80 -0.64
CA THR A 33 -1.00 -46.44 -0.12
C THR A 33 -2.24 -46.37 0.79
N VAL A 34 -2.31 -45.35 1.64
CA VAL A 34 -3.48 -45.01 2.44
C VAL A 34 -3.65 -43.49 2.51
N LEU A 35 -4.87 -42.99 2.40
CA LEU A 35 -5.15 -41.56 2.56
C LEU A 35 -5.33 -41.20 4.03
N VAL A 36 -4.73 -40.08 4.45
CA VAL A 36 -4.83 -39.52 5.80
C VAL A 36 -5.40 -38.09 5.70
N PRO A 37 -6.74 -37.93 5.77
CA PRO A 37 -7.37 -36.61 5.71
C PRO A 37 -7.15 -35.80 7.00
N VAL A 38 -6.83 -34.51 6.85
CA VAL A 38 -6.71 -33.55 7.97
C VAL A 38 -7.60 -32.32 7.74
N LYS A 39 -8.09 -31.72 8.83
CA LYS A 39 -8.82 -30.43 8.78
C LYS A 39 -7.85 -29.26 8.95
N SER A 40 -7.86 -28.31 8.01
CA SER A 40 -6.99 -27.12 8.06
C SER A 40 -7.71 -25.89 8.64
N THR A 41 -6.96 -24.95 9.22
CA THR A 41 -7.52 -23.68 9.77
C THR A 41 -8.22 -22.85 8.69
N GLY A 42 -7.70 -22.82 7.46
CA GLY A 42 -8.33 -22.12 6.33
C GLY A 42 -9.64 -22.75 5.85
N ASP A 43 -9.94 -23.99 6.25
CA ASP A 43 -11.25 -24.62 6.02
C ASP A 43 -12.29 -24.24 7.10
N ILE A 44 -11.83 -23.74 8.25
CA ILE A 44 -12.66 -23.40 9.41
C ILE A 44 -13.03 -21.91 9.40
N VAL A 45 -12.09 -21.01 9.05
CA VAL A 45 -12.29 -19.56 9.07
C VAL A 45 -12.77 -19.06 7.69
N LEU A 46 -14.07 -18.74 7.57
CA LEU A 46 -14.72 -18.36 6.30
C LEU A 46 -15.22 -16.91 6.24
N ASP A 47 -15.16 -16.19 7.36
CA ASP A 47 -15.73 -14.86 7.61
C ASP A 47 -14.80 -13.69 7.21
N LYS A 48 -13.51 -13.94 6.99
CA LYS A 48 -12.52 -12.92 6.57
C LYS A 48 -11.87 -13.23 5.20
N PRO A 49 -11.53 -12.22 4.37
CA PRO A 49 -10.70 -12.39 3.16
C PRO A 49 -9.31 -13.00 3.42
N LEU A 50 -8.73 -13.70 2.43
CA LEU A 50 -7.51 -14.51 2.63
C LEU A 50 -6.28 -13.64 2.91
N TYR A 51 -6.22 -12.45 2.31
CA TYR A 51 -5.13 -11.51 2.48
C TYR A 51 -5.14 -10.86 3.88
N GLU A 52 -6.30 -10.74 4.52
CA GLU A 52 -6.45 -10.14 5.86
C GLU A 52 -6.06 -11.09 6.99
N LEU A 53 -5.91 -12.39 6.71
CA LEU A 53 -5.59 -13.37 7.74
C LEU A 53 -4.13 -13.35 8.17
N GLY A 54 -3.24 -12.65 7.45
CA GLY A 54 -1.84 -12.41 7.86
C GLY A 54 -0.94 -13.66 8.03
N ILE A 55 -1.48 -14.87 7.82
CA ILE A 55 -0.81 -16.14 8.09
C ILE A 55 -0.38 -16.78 6.76
N THR A 56 0.94 -16.89 6.55
CA THR A 56 1.51 -17.67 5.46
C THR A 56 1.27 -19.17 5.68
N GLY A 57 0.88 -19.90 4.63
CA GLY A 57 0.69 -21.35 4.71
C GLY A 57 -0.58 -21.82 5.43
N ILE A 58 -1.66 -21.00 5.47
CA ILE A 58 -2.91 -21.33 6.16
C ILE A 58 -3.56 -22.67 5.75
N PHE A 59 -3.23 -23.17 4.55
CA PHE A 59 -3.72 -24.45 4.01
C PHE A 59 -2.67 -25.58 4.07
N THR A 60 -1.40 -25.28 4.32
CA THR A 60 -0.32 -26.28 4.33
C THR A 60 0.11 -26.65 5.75
N LYS A 61 0.05 -25.70 6.71
CA LYS A 61 0.61 -25.85 8.06
C LYS A 61 0.19 -27.13 8.80
N THR A 62 -1.07 -27.54 8.68
CA THR A 62 -1.56 -28.77 9.31
C THR A 62 -0.89 -30.03 8.72
N LEU A 63 -0.70 -30.06 7.41
CA LEU A 63 -0.02 -31.16 6.72
C LEU A 63 1.50 -31.12 6.98
N ASP A 64 2.08 -29.92 7.06
CA ASP A 64 3.49 -29.73 7.38
C ASP A 64 3.81 -30.30 8.78
N ILE A 65 2.95 -30.03 9.78
CA ILE A 65 3.09 -30.60 11.13
C ILE A 65 2.94 -32.12 11.11
N ALA A 66 1.93 -32.65 10.44
CA ALA A 66 1.73 -34.11 10.34
C ALA A 66 2.93 -34.80 9.68
N MET A 67 3.54 -34.18 8.67
CA MET A 67 4.74 -34.70 8.01
C MET A 67 5.96 -34.66 8.94
N LEU A 68 6.18 -33.56 9.65
CA LEU A 68 7.30 -33.44 10.60
C LEU A 68 7.17 -34.39 11.80
N ASN A 69 5.95 -34.71 12.22
CA ASN A 69 5.65 -35.71 13.23
C ASN A 69 5.72 -37.16 12.70
N GLU A 70 6.01 -37.34 11.41
CA GLU A 70 6.01 -38.64 10.74
C GLU A 70 4.65 -39.36 10.81
N ASP A 71 3.53 -38.63 10.92
CA ASP A 71 2.16 -39.16 10.86
C ASP A 71 1.76 -39.51 9.41
N ILE A 72 2.38 -38.84 8.43
CA ILE A 72 2.24 -39.05 7.00
C ILE A 72 3.62 -39.13 6.33
N ASP A 73 3.71 -39.81 5.20
CA ASP A 73 4.96 -39.97 4.45
C ASP A 73 5.07 -38.92 3.31
N ILE A 74 3.93 -38.62 2.67
CA ILE A 74 3.82 -37.56 1.66
C ILE A 74 2.60 -36.70 1.91
N ALA A 75 2.60 -35.45 1.44
CA ALA A 75 1.42 -34.59 1.44
C ALA A 75 1.12 -34.06 0.04
N VAL A 76 -0.18 -33.98 -0.31
CA VAL A 76 -0.64 -33.57 -1.64
C VAL A 76 -1.31 -32.21 -1.59
N HIS A 77 -0.83 -31.31 -2.44
CA HIS A 77 -1.24 -29.91 -2.45
C HIS A 77 -1.59 -29.41 -3.85
N SER A 78 -2.52 -28.47 -3.93
CA SER A 78 -2.59 -27.55 -5.07
C SER A 78 -1.39 -26.60 -5.00
N LEU A 79 -0.48 -26.67 -5.98
CA LEU A 79 0.83 -26.00 -5.87
C LEU A 79 0.73 -24.47 -5.75
N LYS A 80 -0.31 -23.86 -6.31
CA LYS A 80 -0.57 -22.42 -6.15
C LYS A 80 -0.87 -21.97 -4.71
N ASP A 81 -1.27 -22.91 -3.84
CA ASP A 81 -1.63 -22.63 -2.44
C ASP A 81 -0.45 -22.90 -1.49
N VAL A 82 0.70 -23.33 -2.02
CA VAL A 82 1.90 -23.64 -1.25
C VAL A 82 2.83 -22.42 -1.20
N PRO A 83 3.29 -21.98 -0.02
CA PRO A 83 4.25 -20.88 0.12
C PRO A 83 5.48 -21.07 -0.78
N THR A 84 6.07 -19.98 -1.28
CA THR A 84 7.26 -20.02 -2.15
C THR A 84 8.45 -20.68 -1.47
N VAL A 85 8.59 -20.47 -0.16
CA VAL A 85 9.59 -21.10 0.71
C VAL A 85 8.91 -22.19 1.54
N LEU A 86 9.40 -23.43 1.43
CA LEU A 86 8.91 -24.56 2.22
C LEU A 86 9.51 -24.56 3.64
N PRO A 87 8.84 -25.16 4.64
CA PRO A 87 9.41 -25.37 5.95
C PRO A 87 10.71 -26.19 5.91
N LYS A 88 11.63 -25.92 6.83
CA LYS A 88 12.88 -26.66 6.96
C LYS A 88 12.60 -28.16 7.18
N GLY A 89 13.27 -29.02 6.40
CA GLY A 89 13.11 -30.47 6.44
C GLY A 89 11.98 -31.03 5.57
N ILE A 90 11.18 -30.18 4.92
CA ILE A 90 10.17 -30.57 3.92
C ILE A 90 10.62 -30.11 2.54
N VAL A 91 10.57 -31.00 1.55
CA VAL A 91 10.98 -30.73 0.17
C VAL A 91 9.84 -31.04 -0.81
N GLN A 92 9.91 -30.41 -1.99
CA GLN A 92 9.08 -30.80 -3.13
C GLN A 92 9.59 -32.13 -3.68
N ALA A 93 8.81 -33.20 -3.50
CA ALA A 93 9.16 -34.54 -3.96
C ALA A 93 8.76 -34.80 -5.41
N ALA A 94 7.60 -34.29 -5.84
CA ALA A 94 7.13 -34.39 -7.22
C ALA A 94 6.13 -33.30 -7.59
N VAL A 95 6.03 -33.01 -8.88
CA VAL A 95 4.92 -32.24 -9.47
C VAL A 95 4.33 -33.07 -10.60
N ILE A 96 3.09 -33.52 -10.44
CA ILE A 96 2.43 -34.35 -11.46
C ILE A 96 1.92 -33.48 -12.62
N LYS A 97 1.61 -34.13 -13.75
CA LYS A 97 1.18 -33.47 -15.00
C LYS A 97 0.12 -32.38 -14.75
N ARG A 98 0.39 -31.18 -15.26
CA ARG A 98 -0.45 -29.99 -15.06
C ARG A 98 -1.84 -30.16 -15.68
N GLY A 99 -2.87 -29.76 -14.93
CA GLY A 99 -4.23 -29.62 -15.45
C GLY A 99 -4.46 -28.28 -16.17
N ASN A 100 -5.73 -27.96 -16.42
CA ASN A 100 -6.10 -26.71 -17.07
C ASN A 100 -5.67 -25.48 -16.24
N VAL A 101 -4.83 -24.63 -16.84
CA VAL A 101 -4.24 -23.44 -16.19
C VAL A 101 -5.19 -22.25 -16.15
N ASN A 102 -6.20 -22.21 -17.02
CA ASN A 102 -7.06 -21.04 -17.20
C ASN A 102 -7.89 -20.74 -15.95
N ASP A 103 -8.23 -19.46 -15.80
CA ASP A 103 -9.41 -19.08 -15.03
C ASP A 103 -10.66 -19.24 -15.89
N THR A 104 -11.78 -19.55 -15.26
CA THR A 104 -13.09 -19.75 -15.90
C THR A 104 -14.09 -18.79 -15.28
N LEU A 105 -14.78 -18.02 -16.10
CA LEU A 105 -15.96 -17.26 -15.70
C LEU A 105 -17.17 -18.17 -15.77
N VAL A 106 -17.91 -18.27 -14.67
CA VAL A 106 -19.26 -18.85 -14.63
C VAL A 106 -20.23 -17.68 -14.50
N PHE A 107 -21.12 -17.50 -15.47
CA PHE A 107 -22.09 -16.39 -15.49
C PHE A 107 -23.52 -16.91 -15.39
N LYS A 108 -24.47 -16.12 -14.86
CA LYS A 108 -25.84 -16.58 -14.66
C LYS A 108 -26.65 -16.70 -15.94
N ASN A 109 -26.67 -15.61 -16.72
CA ASN A 109 -27.54 -15.46 -17.89
C ASN A 109 -26.76 -15.76 -19.17
N ASN A 110 -26.43 -14.72 -19.94
CA ASN A 110 -25.60 -14.77 -21.13
C ASN A 110 -24.38 -13.85 -20.95
N GLU A 111 -23.53 -13.73 -21.97
CA GLU A 111 -22.32 -12.90 -21.93
C GLU A 111 -22.58 -11.40 -22.17
N GLU A 112 -23.82 -10.97 -22.43
CA GLU A 112 -24.14 -9.57 -22.78
C GLU A 112 -23.81 -8.60 -21.64
N PHE A 113 -23.89 -9.06 -20.39
CA PHE A 113 -23.53 -8.24 -19.23
C PHE A 113 -22.07 -7.78 -19.27
N LEU A 114 -21.17 -8.45 -20.03
CA LEU A 114 -19.79 -8.01 -20.18
C LEU A 114 -19.67 -6.63 -20.83
N SER A 115 -20.71 -6.18 -21.54
CA SER A 115 -20.80 -4.85 -22.13
C SER A 115 -21.54 -3.85 -21.23
N ALA A 116 -22.12 -4.31 -20.11
CA ALA A 116 -22.86 -3.46 -19.18
C ALA A 116 -21.89 -2.62 -18.33
N ARG A 117 -22.30 -1.40 -17.97
CA ARG A 117 -21.43 -0.50 -17.23
C ARG A 117 -21.13 -1.04 -15.82
N ASP A 118 -22.14 -1.43 -15.07
CA ASP A 118 -22.03 -1.69 -13.62
C ASP A 118 -22.18 -3.18 -13.25
N ALA A 119 -21.74 -4.10 -14.11
CA ALA A 119 -21.81 -5.52 -13.83
C ALA A 119 -20.99 -5.92 -12.60
N VAL A 120 -21.48 -6.91 -11.85
CA VAL A 120 -20.86 -7.40 -10.60
C VAL A 120 -20.30 -8.81 -10.81
N ILE A 121 -19.00 -8.97 -10.59
CA ILE A 121 -18.31 -10.27 -10.60
C ILE A 121 -17.82 -10.64 -9.21
N ALA A 122 -18.04 -11.90 -8.84
CA ALA A 122 -17.56 -12.42 -7.57
C ALA A 122 -16.20 -13.12 -7.70
N THR A 123 -15.19 -12.65 -6.96
CA THR A 123 -13.92 -13.36 -6.79
C THR A 123 -13.20 -12.91 -5.52
N GLY A 124 -12.71 -13.87 -4.72
CA GLY A 124 -11.87 -13.59 -3.55
C GLY A 124 -10.37 -13.44 -3.86
N SER A 125 -9.98 -13.32 -5.14
CA SER A 125 -8.57 -13.22 -5.55
C SER A 125 -8.25 -11.81 -6.02
N LEU A 126 -7.27 -11.17 -5.40
CA LEU A 126 -6.79 -9.84 -5.79
C LEU A 126 -6.21 -9.83 -7.21
N ARG A 127 -5.51 -10.90 -7.62
CA ARG A 127 -5.04 -11.10 -9.00
C ARG A 127 -6.19 -11.07 -10.01
N ARG A 128 -7.27 -11.83 -9.75
CA ARG A 128 -8.43 -11.89 -10.66
C ARG A 128 -9.18 -10.58 -10.67
N ARG A 129 -9.37 -9.97 -9.49
CA ARG A 129 -9.99 -8.64 -9.34
C ARG A 129 -9.27 -7.60 -10.18
N ALA A 130 -7.96 -7.47 -10.00
CA ALA A 130 -7.17 -6.45 -10.70
C ALA A 130 -7.18 -6.67 -12.22
N GLN A 131 -7.00 -7.90 -12.70
CA GLN A 131 -7.05 -8.19 -14.14
C GLN A 131 -8.46 -7.98 -14.72
N TRP A 132 -9.50 -8.29 -13.96
CA TRP A 132 -10.89 -8.04 -14.37
C TRP A 132 -11.18 -6.55 -14.48
N LEU A 133 -10.84 -5.76 -13.45
CA LEU A 133 -11.05 -4.31 -13.43
C LEU A 133 -10.15 -3.59 -14.45
N ASN A 134 -8.96 -4.11 -14.75
CA ASN A 134 -8.14 -3.58 -15.85
C ASN A 134 -8.83 -3.72 -17.22
N ARG A 135 -9.55 -4.83 -17.43
CA ARG A 135 -10.27 -5.09 -18.70
C ARG A 135 -11.65 -4.45 -18.73
N TYR A 136 -12.34 -4.40 -17.60
CA TYR A 136 -13.69 -3.85 -17.44
C TYR A 136 -13.71 -2.81 -16.30
N PRO A 137 -13.22 -1.58 -16.52
CA PRO A 137 -12.98 -0.59 -15.47
C PRO A 137 -14.24 -0.08 -14.75
N THR A 138 -15.42 -0.25 -15.37
CA THR A 138 -16.70 0.18 -14.80
C THR A 138 -17.38 -0.91 -13.98
N HIS A 139 -16.96 -2.18 -14.14
CA HIS A 139 -17.52 -3.29 -13.38
C HIS A 139 -17.17 -3.18 -11.89
N LYS A 140 -17.97 -3.85 -11.06
CA LYS A 140 -17.71 -4.05 -9.64
C LYS A 140 -17.24 -5.48 -9.39
N VAL A 141 -16.39 -5.63 -8.38
CA VAL A 141 -15.90 -6.95 -7.95
C VAL A 141 -16.19 -7.13 -6.48
N GLU A 142 -16.89 -8.21 -6.13
CA GLU A 142 -17.26 -8.56 -4.77
C GLU A 142 -16.55 -9.85 -4.31
N ASN A 143 -16.39 -9.97 -2.99
CA ASN A 143 -15.68 -11.09 -2.39
C ASN A 143 -16.54 -12.35 -2.34
N ILE A 144 -15.92 -13.51 -2.61
CA ILE A 144 -16.55 -14.82 -2.45
C ILE A 144 -15.58 -15.82 -1.83
N ARG A 145 -16.06 -16.56 -0.83
CA ARG A 145 -15.28 -17.50 0.00
C ARG A 145 -15.99 -18.85 0.13
N GLY A 146 -15.22 -19.87 0.49
CA GLY A 146 -15.66 -21.26 0.61
C GLY A 146 -15.02 -22.18 -0.43
N ASN A 147 -15.34 -23.47 -0.34
CA ASN A 147 -14.91 -24.48 -1.31
C ASN A 147 -15.59 -24.27 -2.68
N VAL A 148 -15.26 -25.09 -3.68
CA VAL A 148 -15.80 -24.91 -5.04
C VAL A 148 -17.33 -25.00 -5.06
N ASN A 149 -17.92 -26.03 -4.44
CA ASN A 149 -19.37 -26.25 -4.41
C ASN A 149 -20.10 -25.10 -3.70
N SER A 150 -19.65 -24.71 -2.51
CA SER A 150 -20.29 -23.62 -1.76
C SER A 150 -20.24 -22.28 -2.51
N ARG A 151 -19.21 -22.08 -3.35
CA ARG A 151 -19.08 -20.87 -4.15
C ARG A 151 -19.97 -20.88 -5.39
N LEU A 152 -20.17 -22.05 -6.01
CA LEU A 152 -21.15 -22.19 -7.09
C LEU A 152 -22.57 -21.96 -6.55
N GLN A 153 -22.90 -22.54 -5.39
CA GLN A 153 -24.18 -22.30 -4.73
C GLN A 153 -24.38 -20.82 -4.37
N LYS A 154 -23.38 -20.17 -3.75
CA LYS A 154 -23.44 -18.73 -3.46
C LYS A 154 -23.61 -17.88 -4.72
N LEU A 155 -23.02 -18.28 -5.85
CA LEU A 155 -23.27 -17.61 -7.12
C LEU A 155 -24.73 -17.77 -7.52
N GLU A 156 -25.27 -18.99 -7.50
CA GLU A 156 -26.67 -19.27 -7.83
C GLU A 156 -27.64 -18.47 -6.93
N ASP A 157 -27.44 -18.48 -5.62
CA ASP A 157 -28.31 -17.84 -4.63
C ASP A 157 -28.26 -16.30 -4.66
N ASN A 158 -27.15 -15.69 -5.12
CA ASN A 158 -26.96 -14.25 -5.05
C ASN A 158 -27.59 -13.52 -6.25
N GLU A 159 -28.69 -12.80 -6.06
CA GLU A 159 -29.40 -12.10 -7.13
C GLU A 159 -28.60 -10.99 -7.84
N HIS A 160 -27.57 -10.44 -7.20
CA HIS A 160 -26.85 -9.24 -7.65
C HIS A 160 -25.63 -9.58 -8.50
N TRP A 161 -25.07 -10.79 -8.37
CA TRP A 161 -23.89 -11.20 -9.11
C TRP A 161 -24.22 -11.67 -10.53
N ASN A 162 -23.56 -11.08 -11.52
CA ASN A 162 -23.65 -11.54 -12.91
C ASN A 162 -22.84 -12.81 -13.17
N GLY A 163 -21.76 -13.01 -12.42
CA GLY A 163 -20.92 -14.20 -12.52
C GLY A 163 -19.84 -14.28 -11.45
N ALA A 164 -19.10 -15.38 -11.42
CA ALA A 164 -17.95 -15.57 -10.54
C ALA A 164 -16.78 -16.23 -11.28
N ILE A 165 -15.55 -15.93 -10.85
CA ILE A 165 -14.33 -16.45 -11.49
C ILE A 165 -13.72 -17.57 -10.67
N PHE A 166 -13.54 -18.73 -11.30
CA PHE A 166 -12.98 -19.95 -10.74
C PHE A 166 -11.69 -20.38 -11.45
N ALA A 167 -10.97 -21.34 -10.88
CA ALA A 167 -9.91 -22.02 -11.62
C ALA A 167 -10.53 -23.15 -12.43
N ALA A 168 -10.25 -23.21 -13.74
CA ALA A 168 -10.78 -24.23 -14.63
C ALA A 168 -10.45 -25.65 -14.13
N ALA A 169 -9.22 -25.87 -13.65
CA ALA A 169 -8.81 -27.13 -13.05
C ALA A 169 -9.67 -27.54 -11.85
N GLY A 170 -10.07 -26.60 -10.98
CA GLY A 170 -10.82 -26.94 -9.77
C GLY A 170 -12.22 -27.48 -10.07
N ILE A 171 -12.94 -26.80 -10.96
CA ILE A 171 -14.28 -27.21 -11.39
C ILE A 171 -14.20 -28.45 -12.29
N GLY A 172 -13.22 -28.51 -13.20
CA GLY A 172 -13.05 -29.64 -14.12
C GLY A 172 -12.72 -30.96 -13.40
N ARG A 173 -11.86 -30.92 -12.37
CA ARG A 173 -11.50 -32.09 -11.57
C ARG A 173 -12.70 -32.69 -10.84
N LEU A 174 -13.60 -31.84 -10.37
CA LEU A 174 -14.83 -32.27 -9.69
C LEU A 174 -15.94 -32.67 -10.67
N ASN A 175 -15.74 -32.47 -11.98
CA ASN A 175 -16.73 -32.72 -13.03
C ASN A 175 -18.06 -31.94 -12.80
N ILE A 176 -17.97 -30.70 -12.32
CA ILE A 176 -19.11 -29.84 -12.01
C ILE A 176 -19.11 -28.56 -12.83
N ARG A 177 -18.54 -28.60 -14.04
CA ARG A 177 -18.45 -27.41 -14.91
C ARG A 177 -19.84 -27.04 -15.43
N PRO A 178 -20.38 -25.86 -15.06
CA PRO A 178 -21.65 -25.39 -15.63
C PRO A 178 -21.53 -25.15 -17.13
N GLU A 179 -22.64 -25.25 -17.86
CA GLU A 179 -22.66 -25.01 -19.32
C GLU A 179 -22.34 -23.55 -19.66
N ASN A 180 -22.82 -22.62 -18.84
CA ASN A 180 -22.57 -21.18 -18.89
C ASN A 180 -21.17 -20.77 -18.36
N ALA A 181 -20.14 -21.59 -18.65
CA ALA A 181 -18.79 -21.37 -18.16
C ALA A 181 -17.76 -21.22 -19.30
N ILE A 182 -17.08 -20.08 -19.36
CA ILE A 182 -16.08 -19.77 -20.39
C ILE A 182 -14.67 -19.61 -19.82
N ASN A 183 -13.66 -20.09 -20.55
CA ASN A 183 -12.27 -19.91 -20.15
C ASN A 183 -11.79 -18.50 -20.51
N LEU A 184 -11.18 -17.82 -19.54
CA LEU A 184 -10.61 -16.49 -19.71
C LEU A 184 -9.14 -16.60 -20.15
N HIS A 185 -8.91 -16.90 -21.43
CA HIS A 185 -7.56 -17.08 -22.00
C HIS A 185 -6.66 -15.85 -21.89
N TRP A 186 -7.25 -14.66 -21.75
CA TRP A 186 -6.54 -13.40 -21.56
C TRP A 186 -6.09 -13.17 -20.13
N MET A 187 -6.66 -13.89 -19.15
CA MET A 187 -6.32 -13.71 -17.74
C MET A 187 -5.09 -14.57 -17.41
N ILE A 188 -3.97 -13.91 -17.11
CA ILE A 188 -2.74 -14.61 -16.71
C ILE A 188 -3.00 -15.29 -15.35
N PRO A 189 -2.83 -16.62 -15.25
CA PRO A 189 -3.23 -17.37 -14.07
C PRO A 189 -2.35 -17.09 -12.86
N ALA A 190 -2.77 -17.61 -11.71
CA ALA A 190 -1.91 -17.62 -10.53
C ALA A 190 -0.68 -18.51 -10.81
N PRO A 191 0.51 -18.16 -10.31
CA PRO A 191 1.67 -19.02 -10.36
C PRO A 191 1.32 -20.45 -9.89
N ALA A 192 1.74 -21.43 -10.67
CA ALA A 192 1.48 -22.86 -10.52
C ALA A 192 0.00 -23.29 -10.54
N GLN A 193 -0.93 -22.47 -11.04
CA GLN A 193 -2.33 -22.87 -11.17
C GLN A 193 -2.47 -24.13 -12.04
N GLY A 194 -3.28 -25.07 -11.59
CA GLY A 194 -3.52 -26.35 -12.27
C GLY A 194 -2.49 -27.43 -11.96
N ALA A 195 -1.37 -27.13 -11.32
CA ALA A 195 -0.40 -28.14 -10.87
C ALA A 195 -0.76 -28.73 -9.51
N ILE A 196 -0.41 -29.99 -9.30
CA ILE A 196 -0.49 -30.69 -8.01
C ILE A 196 0.94 -31.04 -7.62
N MET A 197 1.30 -30.67 -6.39
CA MET A 197 2.61 -30.96 -5.81
C MET A 197 2.48 -32.02 -4.72
N VAL A 198 3.48 -32.89 -4.67
CA VAL A 198 3.74 -33.82 -3.58
C VAL A 198 4.94 -33.31 -2.79
N THR A 199 4.79 -33.18 -1.48
CA THR A 199 5.90 -32.92 -0.56
C THR A 199 6.25 -34.18 0.22
N ALA A 200 7.50 -34.25 0.68
CA ALA A 200 8.01 -35.32 1.55
C ALA A 200 9.08 -34.76 2.49
N LEU A 201 9.50 -35.57 3.46
CA LEU A 201 10.65 -35.25 4.32
C LEU A 201 11.95 -35.34 3.52
N GLU A 202 12.82 -34.35 3.69
CA GLU A 202 14.14 -34.28 3.05
C GLU A 202 15.00 -35.53 3.33
N LYS A 203 14.84 -36.11 4.53
CA LYS A 203 15.60 -37.29 4.99
C LYS A 203 15.06 -38.63 4.48
N ASP A 204 13.86 -38.68 3.89
CA ASP A 204 13.24 -39.95 3.46
C ASP A 204 13.60 -40.23 1.98
N GLU A 205 14.84 -40.67 1.76
CA GLU A 205 15.38 -40.96 0.42
C GLU A 205 14.54 -42.01 -0.34
N GLU A 206 13.98 -43.00 0.35
CA GLU A 206 13.11 -44.02 -0.24
C GLU A 206 11.85 -43.38 -0.84
N ILE A 207 11.14 -42.56 -0.05
CA ILE A 207 9.94 -41.86 -0.53
C ILE A 207 10.28 -40.86 -1.65
N LEU A 208 11.42 -40.18 -1.55
CA LEU A 208 11.86 -39.26 -2.61
C LEU A 208 12.09 -39.98 -3.93
N GLU A 209 12.73 -41.15 -3.91
CA GLU A 209 12.95 -41.95 -5.13
C GLU A 209 11.62 -42.42 -5.74
N ILE A 210 10.69 -42.89 -4.90
CA ILE A 210 9.35 -43.28 -5.34
C ILE A 210 8.61 -42.10 -5.99
N CYS A 211 8.69 -40.91 -5.39
CA CYS A 211 8.03 -39.72 -5.93
C CYS A 211 8.60 -39.27 -7.28
N LYS A 212 9.90 -39.51 -7.56
CA LYS A 212 10.49 -39.18 -8.87
C LYS A 212 9.79 -39.91 -10.01
N GLU A 213 9.32 -41.13 -9.80
CA GLU A 213 8.63 -41.93 -10.83
C GLU A 213 7.31 -41.32 -11.31
N ILE A 214 6.64 -40.52 -10.46
CA ILE A 214 5.39 -39.83 -10.80
C ILE A 214 5.60 -38.36 -11.21
N ASN A 215 6.84 -37.86 -11.12
CA ASN A 215 7.16 -36.48 -11.43
C ASN A 215 7.05 -36.19 -12.93
N HIS A 216 6.43 -35.07 -13.28
CA HIS A 216 6.33 -34.60 -14.65
C HIS A 216 7.25 -33.40 -14.86
N GLU A 217 8.42 -33.67 -15.43
CA GLU A 217 9.54 -32.72 -15.55
C GLU A 217 9.14 -31.39 -16.21
N GLU A 218 8.42 -31.41 -17.33
CA GLU A 218 7.97 -30.17 -17.99
C GLU A 218 7.11 -29.30 -17.07
N THR A 219 6.24 -29.93 -16.27
CA THR A 219 5.39 -29.20 -15.33
C THR A 219 6.24 -28.64 -14.19
N GLN A 220 7.16 -29.42 -13.66
CA GLN A 220 8.09 -28.99 -12.62
C GLN A 220 8.91 -27.78 -13.06
N ILE A 221 9.50 -27.80 -14.27
CA ILE A 221 10.26 -26.68 -14.84
C ILE A 221 9.38 -25.44 -14.92
N CYS A 222 8.19 -25.55 -15.52
CA CYS A 222 7.29 -24.41 -15.70
C CYS A 222 6.87 -23.80 -14.36
N THR A 223 6.45 -24.64 -13.40
CA THR A 223 5.99 -24.15 -12.10
C THR A 223 7.13 -23.62 -11.24
N ALA A 224 8.35 -24.13 -11.38
CA ALA A 224 9.52 -23.59 -10.71
C ALA A 224 9.81 -22.15 -11.15
N ILE A 225 9.83 -21.89 -12.46
CA ILE A 225 10.04 -20.54 -13.03
C ILE A 225 8.95 -19.57 -12.53
N GLU A 226 7.68 -19.97 -12.58
CA GLU A 226 6.56 -19.16 -12.11
C GLU A 226 6.67 -18.81 -10.62
N ARG A 227 7.08 -19.78 -9.80
CA ARG A 227 7.21 -19.61 -8.35
C ARG A 227 8.44 -18.82 -7.95
N GLU A 228 9.56 -18.99 -8.64
CA GLU A 228 10.75 -18.16 -8.44
C GLU A 228 10.45 -16.70 -8.78
N PHE A 229 9.75 -16.45 -9.89
CA PHE A 229 9.29 -15.11 -10.26
C PHE A 229 8.41 -14.48 -9.18
N LEU A 230 7.45 -15.24 -8.63
CA LEU A 230 6.62 -14.79 -7.51
C LEU A 230 7.46 -14.46 -6.27
N ASN A 231 8.42 -15.33 -5.93
CA ASN A 231 9.26 -15.18 -4.75
C ASN A 231 10.12 -13.91 -4.83
N ARG A 232 10.73 -13.65 -6.00
CA ARG A 232 11.59 -12.48 -6.23
C ARG A 232 10.86 -11.15 -6.24
N LEU A 233 9.57 -11.15 -6.57
CA LEU A 233 8.76 -9.94 -6.48
C LEU A 233 8.37 -9.60 -5.03
N GLU A 234 8.70 -10.45 -4.04
CA GLU A 234 8.40 -10.23 -2.60
C GLU A 234 6.93 -9.85 -2.31
N GLY A 235 6.02 -10.15 -3.25
CA GLY A 235 4.66 -9.60 -3.23
C GLY A 235 3.73 -10.18 -2.17
N GLY A 236 4.20 -11.12 -1.35
CA GLY A 236 3.36 -11.88 -0.41
C GLY A 236 2.12 -12.49 -1.09
N CYS A 237 1.13 -12.90 -0.28
CA CYS A 237 -0.16 -13.36 -0.81
C CYS A 237 -1.08 -12.21 -1.26
N THR A 238 -0.65 -10.95 -1.16
CA THR A 238 -1.52 -9.77 -1.26
C THR A 238 -1.31 -8.97 -2.55
N ALA A 239 -0.19 -9.11 -3.24
CA ALA A 239 0.03 -8.46 -4.52
C ALA A 239 -0.75 -9.14 -5.68
N PRO A 240 -1.45 -8.39 -6.56
CA PRO A 240 -2.08 -8.92 -7.77
C PRO A 240 -1.07 -9.38 -8.83
N ILE A 241 -0.44 -10.55 -8.61
CA ILE A 241 0.60 -11.12 -9.48
C ILE A 241 0.05 -12.32 -10.24
N GLY A 242 0.27 -12.38 -11.55
CA GLY A 242 0.04 -13.56 -12.39
C GLY A 242 1.32 -14.02 -13.06
N ALA A 243 1.46 -15.33 -13.26
CA ALA A 243 2.58 -15.91 -14.01
C ALA A 243 2.15 -17.21 -14.71
N LEU A 244 2.63 -17.40 -15.93
CA LEU A 244 2.44 -18.62 -16.71
C LEU A 244 3.69 -18.93 -17.53
N ALA A 245 4.26 -20.10 -17.29
CA ALA A 245 5.27 -20.76 -18.09
C ALA A 245 4.67 -21.99 -18.78
N PHE A 246 5.07 -22.22 -20.02
CA PHE A 246 4.77 -23.45 -20.75
C PHE A 246 5.90 -23.77 -21.73
N ILE A 247 6.10 -25.07 -22.00
CA ILE A 247 7.08 -25.54 -22.98
C ILE A 247 6.35 -25.83 -24.29
N LYS A 248 6.88 -25.31 -25.40
CA LYS A 248 6.39 -25.60 -26.76
C LYS A 248 7.57 -25.51 -27.72
N ASN A 249 7.69 -26.48 -28.63
CA ASN A 249 8.75 -26.50 -29.66
C ASN A 249 10.16 -26.33 -29.07
N GLU A 250 10.48 -27.03 -27.98
CA GLU A 250 11.76 -26.92 -27.25
C GLU A 250 12.07 -25.51 -26.72
N GLU A 251 11.05 -24.65 -26.54
CA GLU A 251 11.19 -23.33 -25.96
C GLU A 251 10.32 -23.19 -24.70
N VAL A 252 10.89 -22.58 -23.66
CA VAL A 252 10.17 -22.14 -22.48
C VAL A 252 9.60 -20.75 -22.75
N ASN A 253 8.28 -20.66 -22.75
CA ASN A 253 7.53 -19.43 -22.95
C ASN A 253 7.03 -18.95 -21.59
N PHE A 254 7.37 -17.72 -21.20
CA PHE A 254 6.95 -17.12 -19.93
C PHE A 254 6.15 -15.83 -20.15
N LYS A 255 5.09 -15.66 -19.36
CA LYS A 255 4.32 -14.41 -19.22
C LYS A 255 4.12 -14.10 -17.75
N GLY A 256 4.40 -12.87 -17.34
CA GLY A 256 4.20 -12.36 -15.99
C GLY A 256 3.46 -11.02 -16.00
N ILE A 257 2.69 -10.76 -14.95
CA ILE A 257 1.93 -9.51 -14.78
C ILE A 257 1.89 -9.12 -13.30
N LEU A 258 1.99 -7.81 -13.05
CA LEU A 258 1.75 -7.16 -11.76
C LEU A 258 0.78 -5.99 -11.97
N LEU A 259 -0.25 -5.87 -11.11
CA LEU A 259 -1.22 -4.78 -11.17
C LEU A 259 -1.46 -4.13 -9.80
N SER A 260 -1.98 -2.90 -9.80
CA SER A 260 -2.66 -2.33 -8.63
C SER A 260 -3.95 -3.10 -8.33
N LYS A 261 -4.43 -3.04 -7.07
CA LYS A 261 -5.68 -3.73 -6.64
C LYS A 261 -6.88 -3.40 -7.51
N ASP A 262 -7.00 -2.14 -7.94
CA ASP A 262 -8.06 -1.60 -8.78
C ASP A 262 -7.83 -1.82 -10.29
N GLY A 263 -6.68 -2.40 -10.68
CA GLY A 263 -6.33 -2.66 -12.08
C GLY A 263 -5.93 -1.43 -12.90
N THR A 264 -5.82 -0.23 -12.32
CA THR A 264 -5.48 1.00 -13.05
C THR A 264 -4.01 1.07 -13.46
N LYS A 265 -3.11 0.50 -12.66
CA LYS A 265 -1.68 0.32 -12.99
C LYS A 265 -1.41 -1.13 -13.35
N LYS A 266 -0.64 -1.34 -14.42
CA LYS A 266 -0.28 -2.67 -14.93
C LYS A 266 1.14 -2.68 -15.47
N ILE A 267 1.91 -3.70 -15.12
CA ILE A 267 3.24 -3.99 -15.65
C ILE A 267 3.24 -5.45 -16.13
N GLU A 268 3.58 -5.66 -17.41
CA GLU A 268 3.62 -6.99 -18.04
C GLU A 268 5.03 -7.30 -18.55
N VAL A 269 5.38 -8.57 -18.53
CA VAL A 269 6.62 -9.10 -19.11
C VAL A 269 6.33 -10.41 -19.83
N ALA A 270 6.92 -10.58 -21.01
CA ALA A 270 6.90 -11.83 -21.74
C ALA A 270 8.29 -12.13 -22.28
N LYS A 271 8.70 -13.39 -22.22
CA LYS A 271 10.01 -13.82 -22.73
C LYS A 271 9.95 -15.28 -23.14
N VAL A 272 10.68 -15.59 -24.21
CA VAL A 272 10.83 -16.94 -24.75
C VAL A 272 12.32 -17.25 -24.77
N VAL A 273 12.69 -18.44 -24.31
CA VAL A 273 14.07 -18.92 -24.29
C VAL A 273 14.11 -20.41 -24.64
N PRO A 274 15.20 -20.92 -25.25
CA PRO A 274 15.38 -22.35 -25.46
C PRO A 274 15.31 -23.15 -24.16
N LEU A 275 14.78 -24.37 -24.22
CA LEU A 275 14.85 -25.34 -23.14
C LEU A 275 16.33 -25.60 -22.78
N GLY A 276 16.64 -25.70 -21.48
CA GLY A 276 18.02 -25.69 -20.97
C GLY A 276 18.71 -24.32 -20.87
N LYS A 277 18.09 -23.22 -21.33
CA LYS A 277 18.58 -21.83 -21.14
C LYS A 277 17.63 -20.96 -20.31
N HIS A 278 16.73 -21.60 -19.55
CA HIS A 278 15.66 -20.93 -18.79
C HIS A 278 16.02 -20.62 -17.34
N HIS A 279 17.22 -20.97 -16.87
CA HIS A 279 17.61 -20.81 -15.46
C HIS A 279 17.48 -19.37 -14.94
N ASP A 280 17.86 -18.37 -15.73
CA ASP A 280 17.77 -16.96 -15.34
C ASP A 280 16.46 -16.28 -15.80
N LEU A 281 15.50 -17.05 -16.34
CA LEU A 281 14.28 -16.50 -16.95
C LEU A 281 13.42 -15.78 -15.91
N ALA A 282 13.21 -16.43 -14.76
CA ALA A 282 12.42 -15.87 -13.67
C ALA A 282 13.05 -14.60 -13.11
N GLU A 283 14.36 -14.63 -12.86
CA GLU A 283 15.14 -13.48 -12.40
C GLU A 283 15.02 -12.29 -13.35
N PHE A 284 15.31 -12.51 -14.63
CA PHE A 284 15.22 -11.47 -15.64
C PHE A 284 13.83 -10.82 -15.66
N CYS A 285 12.78 -11.64 -15.64
CA CYS A 285 11.41 -11.15 -15.70
C CYS A 285 11.00 -10.41 -14.42
N ALA A 286 11.42 -10.86 -13.24
CA ALA A 286 11.16 -10.17 -11.98
C ALA A 286 11.89 -8.82 -11.92
N ASN A 287 13.18 -8.80 -12.26
CA ASN A 287 13.98 -7.58 -12.32
C ASN A 287 13.42 -6.57 -13.33
N TYR A 288 12.89 -7.05 -14.45
CA TYR A 288 12.20 -6.18 -15.40
C TYR A 288 10.97 -5.50 -14.78
N ILE A 289 10.11 -6.23 -14.07
CA ILE A 289 8.94 -5.64 -13.41
C ILE A 289 9.37 -4.65 -12.33
N ILE A 290 10.35 -5.02 -11.50
CA ILE A 290 10.89 -4.15 -10.44
C ILE A 290 11.42 -2.86 -11.04
N GLY A 291 12.25 -2.95 -12.08
CA GLY A 291 12.84 -1.79 -12.78
C GLY A 291 11.82 -0.90 -13.50
N LYS A 292 10.60 -1.39 -13.75
CA LYS A 292 9.48 -0.62 -14.31
C LYS A 292 8.59 0.03 -13.25
N GLY A 293 9.03 0.08 -12.00
CA GLY A 293 8.27 0.65 -10.87
C GLY A 293 7.39 -0.36 -10.14
N GLY A 294 7.59 -1.67 -10.39
CA GLY A 294 6.86 -2.72 -9.70
C GLY A 294 7.08 -2.71 -8.19
N LYS A 295 8.28 -2.32 -7.72
CA LYS A 295 8.57 -2.20 -6.29
C LYS A 295 7.65 -1.18 -5.61
N THR A 296 7.58 0.04 -6.14
CA THR A 296 6.67 1.09 -5.65
C THR A 296 5.21 0.63 -5.64
N LEU A 297 4.79 -0.11 -6.67
CA LEU A 297 3.43 -0.65 -6.74
C LEU A 297 3.16 -1.68 -5.65
N ILE A 298 4.12 -2.57 -5.37
CA ILE A 298 4.03 -3.58 -4.29
C ILE A 298 4.04 -2.91 -2.91
N ASP A 299 4.92 -1.93 -2.69
CA ASP A 299 5.03 -1.20 -1.41
C ASP A 299 3.72 -0.45 -1.10
N GLN A 300 3.11 0.19 -2.10
CA GLN A 300 1.80 0.82 -1.98
C GLN A 300 0.70 -0.18 -1.59
N LEU A 301 0.76 -1.41 -2.12
CA LEU A 301 -0.20 -2.46 -1.81
C LEU A 301 -0.07 -2.96 -0.37
N GLN A 302 1.16 -3.15 0.12
CA GLN A 302 1.42 -3.59 1.49
C GLN A 302 0.97 -2.56 2.54
N ARG A 303 1.11 -1.27 2.23
CA ARG A 303 0.63 -0.19 3.11
C ARG A 303 -0.90 -0.03 3.10
N SER A 304 -1.56 -0.34 1.99
CA SER A 304 -3.02 -0.17 1.85
C SER A 304 -3.89 -1.10 2.71
N ASP A 305 -3.33 -2.17 3.27
CA ASP A 305 -4.07 -3.12 4.14
C ASP A 305 -3.86 -2.86 5.64
N LYS A 306 -3.05 -1.87 6.02
CA LYS A 306 -2.82 -1.47 7.41
C LYS A 306 -3.66 -0.22 7.70
N GLU A 307 -4.36 -0.21 8.83
CA GLU A 307 -5.11 0.97 9.29
C GLU A 307 -4.15 2.14 9.46
N THR A 308 -4.59 3.34 9.06
CA THR A 308 -3.84 4.58 9.29
C THR A 308 -3.55 4.72 10.77
N ASN A 309 -2.28 4.75 11.13
CA ASN A 309 -1.86 4.92 12.52
C ASN A 309 -1.12 6.23 12.78
N ILE A 310 -0.74 6.96 11.72
CA ILE A 310 -0.16 8.29 11.83
C ILE A 310 -0.93 9.26 10.94
N TYR A 311 -1.20 10.45 11.47
CA TYR A 311 -1.81 11.53 10.69
C TYR A 311 -0.87 12.72 10.59
N SER A 312 -0.64 13.25 9.39
CA SER A 312 0.17 14.43 9.17
C SER A 312 -0.70 15.63 8.81
N THR A 313 -0.62 16.72 9.59
CA THR A 313 -1.34 17.98 9.30
C THR A 313 -0.72 18.80 8.16
N LYS A 314 0.23 18.21 7.44
CA LYS A 314 0.82 18.71 6.22
C LYS A 314 0.78 17.59 5.19
N LYS A 315 0.39 17.90 3.96
CA LYS A 315 0.41 16.93 2.87
C LYS A 315 1.85 16.46 2.58
N LEU A 316 2.04 15.14 2.58
CA LEU A 316 3.33 14.51 2.33
C LEU A 316 3.48 14.13 0.85
N THR A 317 4.72 14.16 0.36
CA THR A 317 5.05 13.68 -0.99
C THR A 317 5.19 12.16 -1.01
N ASP A 318 5.12 11.54 -2.20
CA ASP A 318 5.36 10.09 -2.35
C ASP A 318 6.75 9.69 -1.80
N ASP A 319 7.78 10.50 -2.07
CA ASP A 319 9.13 10.27 -1.54
C ASP A 319 9.17 10.32 -0.01
N GLN A 320 8.45 11.25 0.62
CA GLN A 320 8.36 11.37 2.07
C GLN A 320 7.59 10.19 2.68
N LEU A 321 6.53 9.73 2.02
CA LEU A 321 5.81 8.54 2.46
C LEU A 321 6.73 7.30 2.44
N LEU A 322 7.66 7.20 1.49
CA LEU A 322 8.61 6.08 1.42
C LEU A 322 9.63 6.06 2.58
N LEU A 323 9.83 7.18 3.28
CA LEU A 323 10.75 7.27 4.42
C LEU A 323 10.21 6.64 5.71
N PHE A 324 8.91 6.38 5.80
CA PHE A 324 8.31 5.76 6.97
C PHE A 324 8.72 4.30 7.14
N HIS A 325 8.89 3.91 8.40
CA HIS A 325 9.05 2.52 8.81
C HIS A 325 7.87 1.66 8.31
N ASN A 326 8.10 0.37 8.06
CA ASN A 326 7.12 -0.53 7.45
C ASN A 326 5.81 -0.69 8.26
N ASP A 327 5.85 -0.38 9.56
CA ASP A 327 4.68 -0.41 10.45
C ASP A 327 3.94 0.91 10.55
N VAL A 328 4.40 1.95 9.86
CA VAL A 328 3.73 3.25 9.83
C VAL A 328 2.92 3.36 8.55
N VAL A 329 1.62 3.62 8.71
CA VAL A 329 0.74 4.06 7.63
C VAL A 329 0.28 5.47 7.96
N ALA A 330 0.84 6.41 7.19
CA ALA A 330 0.56 7.83 7.34
C ALA A 330 -0.51 8.28 6.34
N ASP A 331 -1.57 8.89 6.85
CA ASP A 331 -2.46 9.74 6.06
C ASP A 331 -2.05 11.21 6.24
N SER A 332 -2.35 12.05 5.26
CA SER A 332 -1.90 13.44 5.29
C SER A 332 -2.80 14.41 4.54
N ASN A 333 -2.98 15.58 5.12
CA ASN A 333 -3.67 16.69 4.48
C ASN A 333 -3.00 18.02 4.83
N ASP A 334 -3.26 19.07 4.05
CA ASP A 334 -2.85 20.42 4.45
C ASP A 334 -3.93 21.00 5.37
N ALA A 335 -3.73 20.86 6.69
CA ALA A 335 -4.71 21.26 7.69
C ALA A 335 -4.98 22.78 7.73
N ILE A 336 -4.20 23.59 7.02
CA ILE A 336 -4.42 25.02 6.89
C ILE A 336 -4.36 25.44 5.42
N LYS A 337 -5.30 26.29 5.01
CA LYS A 337 -5.33 26.93 3.69
C LYS A 337 -5.11 28.43 3.84
N ILE A 338 -4.26 28.99 2.99
CA ILE A 338 -4.00 30.43 2.95
C ILE A 338 -4.92 31.07 1.92
N SER A 339 -5.75 32.01 2.38
CA SER A 339 -6.65 32.80 1.54
C SER A 339 -6.08 34.21 1.44
N LEU A 340 -5.56 34.60 0.28
CA LEU A 340 -5.02 35.95 0.08
C LEU A 340 -6.16 36.96 0.05
N ASN A 341 -6.08 38.02 0.84
CA ASN A 341 -7.10 39.06 0.87
C ASN A 341 -6.90 40.02 -0.31
N ARG A 342 -8.00 40.60 -0.80
CA ARG A 342 -7.92 41.71 -1.73
C ARG A 342 -7.53 42.97 -0.96
N ILE A 343 -6.39 43.57 -1.31
CA ILE A 343 -5.92 44.80 -0.70
C ILE A 343 -6.33 45.98 -1.60
N PRO A 344 -7.03 47.00 -1.09
CA PRO A 344 -7.41 48.16 -1.90
C PRO A 344 -6.18 48.90 -2.44
N LYS A 345 -6.23 49.36 -3.70
CA LYS A 345 -5.13 50.16 -4.30
C LYS A 345 -4.83 51.46 -3.54
N THR A 346 -5.80 51.98 -2.79
CA THR A 346 -5.61 53.15 -1.93
C THR A 346 -4.54 52.94 -0.86
N VAL A 347 -4.29 51.70 -0.44
CA VAL A 347 -3.31 51.34 0.60
C VAL A 347 -1.87 51.59 0.12
N VAL A 348 -1.58 51.33 -1.17
CA VAL A 348 -0.23 51.45 -1.76
C VAL A 348 -0.16 52.55 -2.82
N ARG A 349 -1.12 53.49 -2.81
CA ARG A 349 -1.20 54.56 -3.81
C ARG A 349 -0.02 55.52 -3.75
N ASN A 350 0.52 55.72 -2.55
CA ASN A 350 1.66 56.60 -2.27
C ASN A 350 2.80 55.79 -1.65
N GLU A 351 4.02 56.33 -1.68
CA GLU A 351 5.17 55.74 -1.01
C GLU A 351 4.87 55.48 0.48
N ILE A 352 5.12 54.25 0.94
CA ILE A 352 5.02 53.89 2.35
C ILE A 352 6.41 53.93 2.98
N LYS A 353 6.58 54.82 3.97
CA LYS A 353 7.89 55.06 4.59
C LYS A 353 8.41 53.82 5.33
N ASN A 354 7.60 53.22 6.21
CA ASN A 354 7.99 52.09 7.04
C ASN A 354 6.99 50.93 6.88
N VAL A 355 7.47 49.78 6.42
CA VAL A 355 6.64 48.59 6.16
C VAL A 355 7.15 47.40 6.96
N ILE A 356 6.24 46.69 7.62
CA ILE A 356 6.53 45.47 8.36
C ILE A 356 5.90 44.28 7.62
N ILE A 357 6.70 43.23 7.38
CA ILE A 357 6.25 41.97 6.76
C ILE A 357 6.78 40.80 7.60
N THR A 358 5.88 40.11 8.32
CA THR A 358 6.31 39.04 9.25
C THR A 358 6.22 37.64 8.67
N SER A 359 5.62 37.46 7.48
CA SER A 359 5.47 36.13 6.86
C SER A 359 5.66 36.16 5.35
N LYS A 360 6.09 35.03 4.78
CA LYS A 360 6.15 34.84 3.33
C LYS A 360 4.77 34.99 2.65
N ASN A 361 3.69 34.64 3.35
CA ASN A 361 2.34 34.68 2.80
C ASN A 361 1.86 36.13 2.64
N ALA A 362 2.30 37.04 3.53
CA ALA A 362 2.08 38.47 3.35
C ALA A 362 2.81 39.01 2.10
N VAL A 363 4.03 38.53 1.83
CA VAL A 363 4.75 38.86 0.58
C VAL A 363 3.99 38.37 -0.66
N GLU A 364 3.47 37.14 -0.61
CA GLU A 364 2.68 36.57 -1.70
C GLU A 364 1.35 37.32 -1.90
N ALA A 365 0.67 37.69 -0.81
CA ALA A 365 -0.55 38.50 -0.85
C ALA A 365 -0.31 39.87 -1.49
N LEU A 366 0.78 40.56 -1.12
CA LEU A 366 1.16 41.83 -1.72
C LEU A 366 1.39 41.70 -3.22
N LEU A 367 2.17 40.69 -3.63
CA LEU A 367 2.50 40.45 -5.04
C LEU A 367 1.36 39.88 -5.88
N HIS A 368 0.33 39.33 -5.22
CA HIS A 368 -0.93 38.94 -5.86
C HIS A 368 -1.81 40.16 -6.18
N ASN A 369 -1.78 41.18 -5.32
CA ASN A 369 -2.58 42.39 -5.48
C ASN A 369 -1.88 43.48 -6.30
N PHE A 370 -0.54 43.55 -6.25
CA PHE A 370 0.25 44.65 -6.79
C PHE A 370 1.54 44.17 -7.45
N SER A 371 2.00 44.89 -8.47
CA SER A 371 3.33 44.72 -9.03
C SER A 371 4.40 45.29 -8.10
N ALA A 372 5.65 44.81 -8.21
CA ALA A 372 6.76 45.31 -7.41
C ALA A 372 6.99 46.83 -7.57
N ILE A 373 6.66 47.39 -8.75
CA ILE A 373 6.79 48.82 -9.04
C ILE A 373 5.72 49.64 -8.31
N GLU A 374 4.51 49.08 -8.13
CA GLU A 374 3.44 49.71 -7.34
C GLU A 374 3.76 49.68 -5.83
N LEU A 375 4.58 48.72 -5.38
CA LEU A 375 5.02 48.60 -3.99
C LEU A 375 6.19 49.55 -3.67
N GLN A 376 5.88 50.84 -3.63
CA GLN A 376 6.84 51.91 -3.33
C GLN A 376 7.18 51.96 -1.83
N PHE A 377 7.91 50.95 -1.35
CA PHE A 377 8.30 50.83 0.06
C PHE A 377 9.71 51.39 0.28
N LYS A 378 9.86 52.33 1.21
CA LYS A 378 11.17 52.94 1.51
C LYS A 378 11.97 52.11 2.50
N ASN A 379 11.41 51.81 3.67
CA ASN A 379 12.03 50.98 4.69
C ASN A 379 11.23 49.69 4.88
N ILE A 380 11.84 48.53 4.62
CA ILE A 380 11.19 47.23 4.79
C ILE A 380 11.81 46.47 5.96
N TYR A 381 10.98 46.14 6.93
CA TYR A 381 11.33 45.39 8.13
C TYR A 381 10.66 44.02 8.08
N CYS A 382 11.38 42.94 8.35
CA CYS A 382 10.79 41.61 8.26
C CYS A 382 11.27 40.61 9.32
N VAL A 383 10.43 39.61 9.60
CA VAL A 383 10.77 38.51 10.50
C VAL A 383 11.24 37.29 9.70
N GLY A 384 12.42 36.79 10.05
CA GLY A 384 12.94 35.54 9.56
C GLY A 384 13.65 35.61 8.20
N ARG A 385 14.70 34.79 8.06
CA ARG A 385 15.57 34.72 6.87
C ARG A 385 14.80 34.38 5.59
N ARG A 386 13.75 33.56 5.68
CA ARG A 386 12.94 33.15 4.51
C ARG A 386 12.15 34.31 3.94
N THR A 387 11.50 35.09 4.81
CA THR A 387 10.75 36.29 4.43
C THR A 387 11.71 37.31 3.84
N LYS A 388 12.85 37.57 4.49
CA LYS A 388 13.90 38.47 3.97
C LYS A 388 14.29 38.14 2.53
N ARG A 389 14.69 36.88 2.28
CA ARG A 389 15.10 36.44 0.93
C ARG A 389 14.01 36.65 -0.12
N LEU A 390 12.75 36.38 0.22
CA LEU A 390 11.63 36.53 -0.71
C LEU A 390 11.33 38.01 -1.01
N VAL A 391 11.37 38.86 0.01
CA VAL A 391 11.23 40.31 -0.12
C VAL A 391 12.34 40.89 -0.98
N GLU A 392 13.61 40.61 -0.67
CA GLU A 392 14.76 41.11 -1.44
C GLU A 392 14.75 40.65 -2.90
N LYS A 393 14.23 39.44 -3.16
CA LYS A 393 14.12 38.90 -4.50
C LYS A 393 12.98 39.53 -5.32
N ARG A 394 11.86 39.91 -4.69
CA ARG A 394 10.61 40.20 -5.41
C ARG A 394 9.98 41.57 -5.16
N ILE A 395 10.32 42.24 -4.07
CA ILE A 395 9.76 43.55 -3.70
C ILE A 395 10.86 44.60 -3.67
N GLY A 396 11.85 44.46 -2.78
CA GLY A 396 12.87 45.48 -2.57
C GLY A 396 13.84 45.15 -1.45
N LYS A 397 14.83 46.01 -1.23
CA LYS A 397 15.87 45.81 -0.22
C LYS A 397 15.28 45.84 1.19
N VAL A 398 15.64 44.87 2.02
CA VAL A 398 15.23 44.82 3.43
C VAL A 398 16.16 45.70 4.26
N THR A 399 15.57 46.61 5.04
CA THR A 399 16.28 47.53 5.95
C THR A 399 16.81 46.80 7.17
N HIS A 400 15.96 46.02 7.84
CA HIS A 400 16.36 45.21 9.00
C HIS A 400 15.56 43.92 9.08
N THR A 401 16.14 42.90 9.72
CA THR A 401 15.46 41.63 9.97
C THR A 401 15.76 41.08 11.35
N GLU A 402 14.75 40.48 11.97
CA GLU A 402 14.89 39.84 13.28
C GLU A 402 14.36 38.41 13.28
N SER A 403 14.75 37.64 14.30
CA SER A 403 14.37 36.23 14.42
C SER A 403 12.91 36.03 14.81
N ASN A 404 12.27 37.00 15.47
CA ASN A 404 10.87 36.95 15.87
C ASN A 404 10.25 38.36 15.95
N ALA A 405 8.92 38.43 16.05
CA ALA A 405 8.15 39.66 16.04
C ALA A 405 8.48 40.58 17.23
N LYS A 406 8.65 40.01 18.44
CA LYS A 406 9.01 40.77 19.65
C LYS A 406 10.36 41.49 19.54
N LYS A 407 11.40 40.79 19.06
CA LYS A 407 12.71 41.41 18.81
C LYS A 407 12.64 42.49 17.75
N LEU A 408 11.86 42.26 16.69
CA LEU A 408 11.66 43.27 15.64
C LEU A 408 10.99 44.53 16.21
N ALA A 409 9.97 44.36 17.06
CA ALA A 409 9.29 45.48 17.70
C ALA A 409 10.25 46.30 18.59
N ASN A 410 11.03 45.64 19.44
CA ASN A 410 12.03 46.33 20.29
C ASN A 410 13.07 47.10 19.46
N TYR A 411 13.56 46.50 18.37
CA TYR A 411 14.47 47.19 17.46
C TYR A 411 13.81 48.43 16.85
N LEU A 412 12.55 48.33 16.42
CA LEU A 412 11.84 49.45 15.82
C LEU A 412 11.60 50.58 16.83
N VAL A 413 11.32 50.28 18.10
CA VAL A 413 11.20 51.29 19.15
C VAL A 413 12.48 52.13 19.28
N GLU A 414 13.65 51.52 19.15
CA GLU A 414 14.94 52.21 19.29
C GLU A 414 15.39 52.95 18.02
N TYR A 415 15.13 52.39 16.83
CA TYR A 415 15.82 52.82 15.60
C TYR A 415 14.90 53.26 14.46
N ILE A 416 13.57 53.22 14.62
CA ILE A 416 12.68 53.60 13.53
C ILE A 416 12.70 55.10 13.27
N GLU A 417 12.73 55.49 11.99
CA GLU A 417 12.55 56.89 11.59
C GLU A 417 11.06 57.23 11.40
N GLY A 418 10.48 57.94 12.36
CA GLY A 418 9.10 58.41 12.35
C GLY A 418 8.21 57.63 13.32
N THR A 419 6.92 58.00 13.39
CA THR A 419 5.98 57.47 14.38
C THR A 419 4.89 56.60 13.77
N GLU A 420 5.06 56.16 12.52
CA GLU A 420 4.04 55.36 11.82
C GLU A 420 4.67 54.20 11.04
N VAL A 421 3.96 53.07 11.05
CA VAL A 421 4.28 51.87 10.28
C VAL A 421 3.04 51.29 9.61
N THR A 422 3.21 50.67 8.44
CA THR A 422 2.18 49.82 7.84
C THR A 422 2.56 48.36 8.02
N TYR A 423 1.70 47.59 8.67
CA TYR A 423 1.96 46.18 8.98
C TYR A 423 1.05 45.27 8.14
N PHE A 424 1.64 44.56 7.18
CA PHE A 424 0.93 43.55 6.38
C PHE A 424 0.97 42.20 7.12
N CYS A 425 -0.17 41.77 7.64
CA CYS A 425 -0.28 40.68 8.60
C CYS A 425 -1.36 39.63 8.23
N SER A 426 -1.43 38.56 9.02
CA SER A 426 -2.52 37.58 8.98
C SER A 426 -3.64 38.00 9.93
N ASP A 427 -4.83 37.45 9.71
CA ASP A 427 -5.88 37.31 10.73
C ASP A 427 -5.37 36.66 12.04
N LEU A 428 -4.58 35.59 11.93
CA LEU A 428 -3.97 34.88 13.06
C LEU A 428 -2.52 35.35 13.24
N ARG A 429 -2.31 36.35 14.11
CA ARG A 429 -1.00 36.93 14.42
C ARG A 429 -0.75 37.01 15.93
N LEU A 430 0.51 37.13 16.33
CA LEU A 430 0.88 37.44 17.70
C LEU A 430 0.82 38.96 17.91
N ASP A 431 0.18 39.39 18.99
CA ASP A 431 -0.04 40.81 19.27
C ASP A 431 1.19 41.52 19.87
N ASP A 432 2.25 40.78 20.20
CA ASP A 432 3.49 41.35 20.74
C ASP A 432 4.00 42.54 19.92
N LEU A 433 4.00 42.42 18.58
CA LEU A 433 4.52 43.48 17.71
C LEU A 433 3.64 44.73 17.66
N PRO A 434 2.33 44.66 17.35
CA PRO A 434 1.49 45.84 17.37
C PRO A 434 1.37 46.47 18.77
N ASN A 435 1.34 45.66 19.84
CA ASN A 435 1.24 46.15 21.21
C ASN A 435 2.49 46.93 21.64
N ILE A 436 3.68 46.34 21.47
CA ILE A 436 4.94 47.00 21.86
C ILE A 436 5.13 48.32 21.11
N LEU A 437 4.81 48.36 19.81
CA LEU A 437 4.92 49.59 19.03
C LEU A 437 3.93 50.66 19.49
N SER A 438 2.67 50.27 19.74
CA SER A 438 1.63 51.20 20.18
C SER A 438 1.92 51.76 21.58
N GLU A 439 2.42 50.94 22.50
CA GLU A 439 2.86 51.34 23.85
C GLU A 439 4.00 52.37 23.82
N ASN A 440 4.79 52.38 22.74
CA ASN A 440 5.90 53.31 22.52
C ASN A 440 5.55 54.46 21.55
N ASN A 441 4.26 54.79 21.41
CA ASN A 441 3.75 55.89 20.59
C ASN A 441 4.06 55.77 19.08
N ILE A 442 4.16 54.54 18.56
CA ILE A 442 4.27 54.28 17.12
C ILE A 442 2.91 53.78 16.62
N THR A 443 2.26 54.54 15.74
CA THR A 443 0.99 54.17 15.11
C THR A 443 1.19 52.99 14.16
N VAL A 444 0.44 51.91 14.39
CA VAL A 444 0.49 50.70 13.55
C VAL A 444 -0.76 50.64 12.66
N ASN A 445 -0.56 50.88 11.37
CA ASN A 445 -1.60 50.73 10.35
C ASN A 445 -1.62 49.28 9.87
N GLU A 446 -2.49 48.48 10.47
CA GLU A 446 -2.59 47.04 10.18
C GLU A 446 -3.41 46.79 8.91
N ILE A 447 -2.82 46.04 7.98
CA ILE A 447 -3.48 45.56 6.77
C ILE A 447 -3.49 44.04 6.82
N GLU A 448 -4.67 43.46 6.97
CA GLU A 448 -4.84 42.02 6.89
C GLU A 448 -4.64 41.55 5.44
N ALA A 449 -3.45 41.07 5.13
CA ALA A 449 -3.04 40.70 3.79
C ALA A 449 -3.53 39.30 3.39
N TYR A 450 -3.74 38.41 4.36
CA TYR A 450 -4.25 37.06 4.13
C TYR A 450 -4.95 36.51 5.37
N GLN A 451 -5.76 35.48 5.15
CA GLN A 451 -6.43 34.71 6.20
C GLN A 451 -5.96 33.26 6.21
N THR A 452 -5.90 32.68 7.40
CA THR A 452 -5.60 31.26 7.60
C THR A 452 -6.90 30.51 7.87
N LYS A 453 -7.34 29.71 6.89
CA LYS A 453 -8.53 28.86 7.02
C LYS A 453 -8.14 27.49 7.54
N PHE A 454 -8.86 27.00 8.54
CA PHE A 454 -8.67 25.67 9.10
C PHE A 454 -9.40 24.64 8.23
N ASP A 455 -8.69 23.59 7.85
CA ASP A 455 -9.12 22.60 6.87
C ASP A 455 -8.55 21.21 7.22
N ALA A 456 -8.40 20.90 8.51
CA ALA A 456 -8.01 19.56 8.94
C ALA A 456 -9.13 18.56 8.61
N ASP A 457 -8.75 17.37 8.15
CA ASP A 457 -9.70 16.29 7.95
C ASP A 457 -10.10 15.67 9.29
N LYS A 458 -11.27 15.05 9.32
CA LYS A 458 -11.68 14.21 10.44
C LYS A 458 -10.94 12.89 10.36
N VAL A 459 -10.25 12.53 11.44
CA VAL A 459 -9.41 11.34 11.56
C VAL A 459 -10.09 10.32 12.45
N GLU A 460 -9.84 9.04 12.20
CA GLU A 460 -10.31 7.95 13.04
C GLU A 460 -9.70 8.01 14.45
N ALA A 461 -10.42 7.53 15.45
CA ALA A 461 -10.04 7.69 16.86
C ALA A 461 -8.83 6.85 17.30
N ASN A 462 -8.39 5.89 16.48
CA ASN A 462 -7.40 4.87 16.85
C ASN A 462 -6.02 5.10 16.20
N ILE A 463 -5.60 6.35 16.04
CA ILE A 463 -4.24 6.65 15.56
C ILE A 463 -3.23 6.61 16.71
N ASP A 464 -2.01 6.11 16.44
CA ASP A 464 -0.88 6.14 17.37
C ASP A 464 -0.34 7.57 17.58
N GLY A 465 -0.50 8.47 16.60
CA GLY A 465 -0.11 9.86 16.76
C GLY A 465 -0.33 10.78 15.57
N VAL A 466 -0.01 12.07 15.79
CA VAL A 466 -0.23 13.17 14.86
C VAL A 466 1.04 13.98 14.68
N MET A 467 1.39 14.29 13.44
CA MET A 467 2.52 15.15 13.08
C MET A 467 2.05 16.59 12.88
N PHE A 468 2.59 17.52 13.67
CA PHE A 468 2.25 18.95 13.65
C PHE A 468 3.40 19.82 13.17
N TYR A 469 3.08 20.81 12.33
CA TYR A 469 4.05 21.66 11.64
C TYR A 469 3.95 23.15 12.00
N SER A 470 2.92 23.54 12.74
CA SER A 470 2.75 24.87 13.33
C SER A 470 1.69 24.86 14.45
N PRO A 471 1.68 25.86 15.35
CA PRO A 471 0.59 26.03 16.31
C PRO A 471 -0.80 26.06 15.67
N SER A 472 -0.95 26.74 14.54
CA SER A 472 -2.22 26.81 13.80
C SER A 472 -2.69 25.46 13.25
N THR A 473 -1.78 24.54 12.92
CA THR A 473 -2.17 23.18 12.52
C THR A 473 -2.67 22.34 13.69
N VAL A 474 -2.19 22.60 14.92
CA VAL A 474 -2.70 21.98 16.15
C VAL A 474 -4.16 22.42 16.38
N GLU A 475 -4.41 23.73 16.34
CA GLU A 475 -5.76 24.27 16.48
C GLU A 475 -6.72 23.77 15.39
N SER A 476 -6.25 23.76 14.14
CA SER A 476 -7.04 23.26 13.01
C SER A 476 -7.48 21.81 13.23
N TYR A 477 -6.53 20.95 13.63
CA TYR A 477 -6.80 19.55 13.92
C TYR A 477 -7.84 19.40 15.03
N LEU A 478 -7.68 20.13 16.14
CA LEU A 478 -8.54 20.04 17.31
C LEU A 478 -9.97 20.55 17.08
N LYS A 479 -10.24 21.32 16.02
CA LYS A 479 -11.63 21.69 15.66
C LYS A 479 -12.47 20.51 15.19
N GLN A 480 -11.83 19.51 14.58
CA GLN A 480 -12.51 18.35 13.98
C GLN A 480 -12.21 17.04 14.73
N ASN A 481 -11.17 17.02 15.55
CA ASN A 481 -10.60 15.82 16.15
C ASN A 481 -10.32 15.98 17.65
N LYS A 482 -10.17 14.85 18.34
CA LYS A 482 -9.75 14.81 19.75
C LYS A 482 -8.23 14.66 19.82
N ALA A 483 -7.62 15.19 20.87
CA ALA A 483 -6.21 14.95 21.15
C ALA A 483 -6.01 13.51 21.65
N THR A 484 -5.62 12.62 20.74
CA THR A 484 -5.37 11.19 21.02
C THR A 484 -4.03 10.78 20.42
N GLY A 485 -3.31 9.89 21.10
CA GLY A 485 -1.98 9.44 20.69
C GLY A 485 -0.89 10.47 20.98
N ILE A 486 0.23 10.36 20.27
CA ILE A 486 1.44 11.18 20.46
C ILE A 486 1.42 12.38 19.51
N ALA A 487 1.76 13.57 20.00
CA ALA A 487 1.98 14.76 19.16
C ALA A 487 3.46 14.89 18.74
N PHE A 488 3.77 14.57 17.49
CA PHE A 488 5.10 14.73 16.90
C PHE A 488 5.24 16.13 16.29
N CYS A 489 5.99 17.01 16.95
CA CYS A 489 6.06 18.43 16.61
C CYS A 489 7.35 18.79 15.89
N ILE A 490 7.25 19.59 14.82
CA ILE A 490 8.41 20.10 14.07
C ILE A 490 9.36 20.99 14.89
N GLY A 491 8.90 21.55 16.02
CA GLY A 491 9.70 22.43 16.86
C GLY A 491 8.98 22.90 18.12
N GLU A 492 9.71 23.60 18.98
CA GLU A 492 9.29 23.97 20.34
C GLU A 492 7.99 24.79 20.39
N THR A 493 7.79 25.74 19.48
CA THR A 493 6.58 26.57 19.47
C THR A 493 5.33 25.75 19.17
N THR A 494 5.45 24.76 18.30
CA THR A 494 4.36 23.84 17.96
C THR A 494 4.11 22.87 19.11
N ALA A 495 5.18 22.37 19.74
CA ALA A 495 5.08 21.50 20.92
C ALA A 495 4.41 22.19 22.10
N LYS A 496 4.72 23.47 22.36
CA LYS A 496 4.07 24.26 23.40
C LYS A 496 2.57 24.44 23.16
N ALA A 497 2.13 24.50 21.91
CA ALA A 497 0.71 24.54 21.57
C ALA A 497 0.06 23.15 21.76
N ALA A 498 0.73 22.09 21.29
CA ALA A 498 0.23 20.72 21.43
C ALA A 498 0.16 20.25 22.89
N SER A 499 1.10 20.64 23.75
CA SER A 499 1.17 20.24 25.16
C SER A 499 0.02 20.75 26.03
N GLN A 500 -0.82 21.64 25.51
CA GLN A 500 -2.05 22.06 26.18
C GLN A 500 -3.16 21.02 26.06
N TYR A 501 -3.04 20.09 25.10
CA TYR A 501 -4.09 19.16 24.71
C TYR A 501 -3.64 17.69 24.67
N PHE A 502 -2.37 17.43 24.36
CA PHE A 502 -1.79 16.09 24.26
C PHE A 502 -0.95 15.74 25.49
N GLU A 503 -1.02 14.49 25.94
CA GLU A 503 -0.25 13.97 27.08
C GLU A 503 1.21 13.67 26.71
N ASP A 504 1.47 13.04 25.55
CA ASP A 504 2.82 12.79 25.01
C ASP A 504 3.08 13.73 23.83
N VAL A 505 4.09 14.60 24.00
CA VAL A 505 4.54 15.55 22.97
C VAL A 505 6.03 15.36 22.74
N ARG A 506 6.40 15.10 21.48
CA ARG A 506 7.79 14.89 21.06
C ARG A 506 8.21 15.96 20.08
N ILE A 507 9.48 16.36 20.12
CA ILE A 507 10.02 17.43 19.29
C ILE A 507 11.08 16.85 18.35
N ALA A 508 10.98 17.18 17.06
CA ALA A 508 11.98 16.80 16.07
C ALA A 508 13.31 17.49 16.33
N LYS A 509 14.43 16.81 16.04
CA LYS A 509 15.79 17.33 16.24
C LYS A 509 16.06 18.57 15.38
N VAL A 510 15.49 18.61 14.18
CA VAL A 510 15.63 19.69 13.21
C VAL A 510 14.24 20.07 12.69
N PRO A 511 13.94 21.36 12.44
CA PRO A 511 12.62 21.78 11.98
C PRO A 511 12.41 21.52 10.48
N THR A 512 12.46 20.24 10.08
CA THR A 512 12.20 19.74 8.72
C THR A 512 11.14 18.65 8.76
N VAL A 513 10.47 18.39 7.62
CA VAL A 513 9.46 17.32 7.54
C VAL A 513 10.11 15.96 7.78
N GLU A 514 11.29 15.76 7.18
CA GLU A 514 12.07 14.53 7.26
C GLU A 514 12.46 14.21 8.71
N SER A 515 12.83 15.22 9.52
CA SER A 515 13.16 15.00 10.93
C SER A 515 11.95 14.66 11.80
N VAL A 516 10.74 15.12 11.43
CA VAL A 516 9.50 14.68 12.10
C VAL A 516 9.19 13.23 11.70
N ILE A 517 9.43 12.83 10.45
CA ILE A 517 9.28 11.43 10.00
C ILE A 517 10.26 10.52 10.74
N GLU A 518 11.52 10.93 10.87
CA GLU A 518 12.52 10.20 11.68
C GLU A 518 12.06 10.03 13.11
N LEU A 519 11.51 11.08 13.73
CA LEU A 519 10.98 11.02 15.10
C LEU A 519 9.83 10.02 15.25
N VAL A 520 8.96 9.92 14.25
CA VAL A 520 7.90 8.90 14.19
C VAL A 520 8.52 7.51 14.07
N ASN A 521 9.48 7.32 13.16
CA ASN A 521 10.14 6.03 12.95
C ASN A 521 10.85 5.55 14.23
N ASP A 522 11.56 6.43 14.93
CA ASP A 522 12.24 6.12 16.19
C ASP A 522 11.26 5.57 17.25
N TYR A 523 10.04 6.12 17.31
CA TYR A 523 9.00 5.63 18.23
C TYR A 523 8.56 4.19 17.88
N PHE A 524 8.33 3.89 16.61
CA PHE A 524 7.89 2.55 16.20
C PHE A 524 9.00 1.50 16.32
N LEU A 525 10.26 1.89 16.15
CA LEU A 525 11.41 0.99 16.40
C LEU A 525 11.48 0.61 17.88
N GLN A 526 11.32 1.57 18.79
CA GLN A 526 11.36 1.31 20.23
C GLN A 526 10.20 0.42 20.71
N LYS A 527 9.02 0.55 20.10
CA LYS A 527 7.82 -0.25 20.42
C LYS A 527 7.98 -1.75 20.06
N GLN A 528 8.91 -2.11 19.18
CA GLN A 528 9.18 -3.51 18.83
C GLN A 528 10.16 -4.21 19.80
N GLU A 529 10.97 -3.44 20.52
CA GLU A 529 11.96 -3.95 21.48
C GLU A 529 11.37 -4.13 22.91
N SER A 530 10.19 -3.55 23.15
CA SER A 530 9.40 -3.63 24.39
C SER A 530 8.28 -4.66 24.30
#